data_AF-X5H453-F1
#
_entry.id   AF-X5H453-F1
#
_cell.length_a   1.000
_cell.length_b   1.000
_cell.length_c   1.000
_cell.angle_alpha   90.00
_cell.angle_beta   90.00
_cell.angle_gamma   90.00
#
_symmetry.space_group_name_H-M   'P 1'
#
loop_
_entity.id
_entity.type
_entity.pdbx_description
1 polymer ?
#
loop_
_entity_poly.entity_id
_entity_poly.type
_entity_poly.pdbx_seq_one_letter_code
_entity_poly.pdbx_strand_id
1 'polypeptide(L)'
;MIKFSVAGIIFPLMTLFACNGSASPVPIDFSNESEISGFYTSGHYNIDFPKFSPISIKYSIDENTEKELTLFTLKEDLNEAPDLAKKDKFNTTKGYIPVYNRNYTGFSGAVGYSGGGLRVELEGAFTRFDVDKQKYKYQDNHRYFALCKGDTMENDTNGNYVVIKNEGFRVISLILNACYDMIISNSSLVPSACIGIGQGITSFLGGTNIHTIFKAKLGLGFLISPKTIVFANGYYVKMKDNSFSNLSVQYPIELKDAPKHIEPIAYFNADNYGAEIGLRFIL
;
A
#
# COMPACT_ATOMS: atom_id res chain seq x y z
N MET A 1 -25.40 2.50 2.33
CA MET A 1 -25.38 1.48 1.24
C MET A 1 -25.22 2.19 -0.09
N ILE A 2 -24.00 2.26 -0.62
CA ILE A 2 -23.73 2.88 -1.93
C ILE A 2 -23.31 1.74 -2.86
N LYS A 3 -24.16 1.45 -3.85
CA LYS A 3 -23.90 0.47 -4.90
C LYS A 3 -22.85 1.09 -5.83
N PHE A 4 -21.65 0.53 -5.86
CA PHE A 4 -20.70 0.81 -6.95
C PHE A 4 -21.20 0.11 -8.21
N SER A 5 -21.80 0.90 -9.10
CA SER A 5 -22.17 0.47 -10.44
C SER A 5 -20.89 0.28 -11.27
N VAL A 6 -20.77 -0.89 -11.87
CA VAL A 6 -19.73 -1.28 -12.83
C VAL A 6 -19.99 -0.51 -14.13
N ALA A 7 -19.55 0.74 -14.18
CA ALA A 7 -19.55 1.56 -15.39
C ALA A 7 -18.54 2.71 -15.22
N GLY A 8 -17.27 2.42 -15.49
CA GLY A 8 -16.22 3.43 -15.34
C GLY A 8 -14.83 2.96 -15.77
N ILE A 9 -14.74 2.13 -16.81
CA ILE A 9 -13.47 1.88 -17.51
C ILE A 9 -13.78 1.83 -19.00
N ILE A 10 -13.97 3.00 -19.60
CA ILE A 10 -13.97 3.18 -21.05
C ILE A 10 -13.18 4.46 -21.34
N PHE A 11 -12.14 4.30 -22.16
CA PHE A 11 -11.23 5.26 -22.81
C PHE A 11 -9.97 5.74 -22.06
N PRO A 12 -8.79 5.72 -22.73
CA PRO A 12 -8.59 5.68 -24.17
C PRO A 12 -7.92 4.39 -24.66
N LEU A 13 -8.70 3.52 -25.32
CA LEU A 13 -8.22 2.52 -26.28
C LEU A 13 -8.67 2.97 -27.67
N MET A 14 -8.18 4.13 -28.12
CA MET A 14 -8.52 4.72 -29.42
C MET A 14 -7.36 5.59 -29.91
N THR A 15 -6.19 4.96 -30.06
CA THR A 15 -5.10 5.47 -30.92
C THR A 15 -4.41 4.35 -31.71
N LEU A 16 -4.90 3.10 -31.66
CA LEU A 16 -4.28 1.97 -32.36
C LEU A 16 -4.73 1.77 -33.82
N PHE A 17 -5.50 2.68 -34.41
CA PHE A 17 -5.96 2.58 -35.80
C PHE A 17 -5.82 3.87 -36.63
N ALA A 18 -4.64 4.49 -36.57
CA ALA A 18 -4.26 5.47 -37.58
C ALA A 18 -2.75 5.40 -37.86
N CYS A 19 -2.33 4.38 -38.62
CA CYS A 19 -1.10 4.44 -39.40
C CYS A 19 -1.19 3.43 -40.55
N ASN A 20 -1.90 3.81 -41.62
CA ASN A 20 -1.62 3.27 -42.94
C ASN A 20 -0.32 3.93 -43.41
N GLY A 21 0.79 3.22 -43.26
CA GLY A 21 2.10 3.62 -43.75
C GLY A 21 2.94 2.38 -44.00
N SER A 22 2.93 1.88 -45.23
CA SER A 22 3.91 0.90 -45.70
C SER A 22 5.29 1.55 -45.66
N ALA A 23 6.06 1.28 -44.62
CA ALA A 23 7.48 1.60 -44.56
C ALA A 23 8.27 0.28 -44.57
N SER A 24 9.15 0.15 -45.57
CA SER A 24 10.16 -0.91 -45.66
C SER A 24 10.94 -1.02 -44.34
N PRO A 25 11.40 -2.20 -43.91
CA PRO A 25 12.19 -2.33 -42.69
C PRO A 25 13.54 -1.64 -42.91
N VAL A 26 13.66 -0.41 -42.42
CA VAL A 26 14.94 0.27 -42.26
C VAL A 26 15.58 -0.33 -40.99
N PRO A 27 16.89 -0.65 -41.00
CA PRO A 27 17.60 -1.03 -39.78
C PRO A 27 17.38 0.05 -38.72
N ILE A 28 16.79 -0.34 -37.59
CA ILE A 28 16.53 0.57 -36.48
C ILE A 28 17.86 0.82 -35.77
N ASP A 29 18.31 2.06 -35.78
CA ASP A 29 19.52 2.49 -35.07
C ASP A 29 19.17 2.82 -33.62
N PHE A 30 19.39 1.86 -32.72
CA PHE A 30 19.15 2.02 -31.28
C PHE A 30 20.19 2.92 -30.58
N SER A 31 21.16 3.48 -31.30
CA SER A 31 22.23 4.30 -30.71
C SER A 31 21.91 5.80 -30.63
N ASN A 32 20.80 6.24 -31.22
CA ASN A 32 20.48 7.67 -31.34
C ASN A 32 19.73 8.21 -30.10
N GLU A 33 20.43 8.93 -29.21
CA GLU A 33 19.85 9.53 -27.99
C GLU A 33 18.66 10.46 -28.27
N SER A 34 18.58 11.04 -29.48
CA SER A 34 17.50 11.95 -29.88
C SER A 34 16.15 11.24 -30.01
N GLU A 35 16.11 9.94 -30.32
CA GLU A 35 14.87 9.16 -30.47
C GLU A 35 14.24 8.71 -29.13
N ILE A 36 15.02 8.75 -28.05
CA ILE A 36 14.59 8.37 -26.68
C ILE A 36 14.19 9.62 -25.87
N SER A 37 14.24 10.80 -26.50
CA SER A 37 13.84 12.05 -25.89
C SER A 37 12.38 12.38 -26.17
N GLY A 38 11.62 12.76 -25.14
CA GLY A 38 10.22 13.14 -25.30
C GLY A 38 9.37 12.87 -24.08
N PHE A 39 8.12 13.34 -24.18
CA PHE A 39 7.08 12.97 -23.24
C PHE A 39 6.73 11.50 -23.40
N TYR A 40 6.38 10.84 -22.31
CA TYR A 40 5.99 9.45 -22.34
C TYR A 40 4.86 9.16 -21.37
N THR A 41 4.19 8.05 -21.61
CA THR A 41 3.29 7.42 -20.65
C THR A 41 3.77 6.00 -20.35
N SER A 42 3.53 5.52 -19.13
CA SER A 42 3.81 4.14 -18.77
C SER A 42 2.69 3.53 -17.94
N GLY A 43 2.55 2.22 -18.07
CA GLY A 43 1.68 1.39 -17.24
C GLY A 43 2.47 0.18 -16.77
N HIS A 44 2.37 -0.14 -15.49
CA HIS A 44 3.10 -1.26 -14.90
C HIS A 44 2.29 -1.99 -13.84
N TYR A 45 2.53 -3.29 -13.78
CA TYR A 45 2.02 -4.18 -12.75
C TYR A 45 3.01 -4.28 -11.62
N ASN A 46 2.50 -4.24 -10.39
CA ASN A 46 3.28 -4.23 -9.16
C ASN A 46 3.05 -5.50 -8.35
N ILE A 47 4.15 -6.13 -7.95
CA ILE A 47 4.16 -7.22 -6.98
C ILE A 47 4.81 -6.67 -5.71
N ASP A 48 4.03 -6.51 -4.64
CA ASP A 48 4.50 -5.95 -3.37
C ASP A 48 4.61 -7.00 -2.25
N PHE A 49 5.67 -6.88 -1.47
CA PHE A 49 5.97 -7.68 -0.28
C PHE A 49 6.02 -6.75 0.95
N PRO A 50 5.08 -6.90 1.90
CA PRO A 50 5.01 -6.02 3.05
C PRO A 50 6.19 -6.27 4.01
N LYS A 51 6.80 -5.20 4.52
CA LYS A 51 7.81 -5.21 5.58
C LYS A 51 7.29 -4.44 6.80
N PHE A 52 6.13 -4.86 7.27
CA PHE A 52 5.38 -4.14 8.28
C PHE A 52 5.95 -4.36 9.69
N SER A 53 5.94 -3.32 10.52
CA SER A 53 6.29 -3.46 11.93
C SER A 53 5.15 -4.12 12.72
N PRO A 54 5.44 -4.62 13.93
CA PRO A 54 4.39 -4.87 14.91
C PRO A 54 3.55 -3.61 15.13
N ILE A 55 2.27 -3.82 15.45
CA ILE A 55 1.33 -2.75 15.76
C ILE A 55 1.44 -2.44 17.25
N SER A 56 1.72 -1.18 17.59
CA SER A 56 1.56 -0.65 18.95
C SER A 56 0.42 0.35 18.94
N ILE A 57 -0.43 0.34 19.96
CA ILE A 57 -1.55 1.27 20.06
C ILE A 57 -1.48 1.94 21.40
N LYS A 58 -1.54 3.26 21.39
CA LYS A 58 -1.48 4.08 22.60
C LYS A 58 -2.69 4.97 22.69
N TYR A 59 -2.93 5.51 23.87
CA TYR A 59 -3.91 6.56 24.10
C TYR A 59 -3.27 7.68 24.93
N SER A 60 -3.73 8.91 24.70
CA SER A 60 -3.28 10.08 25.45
C SER A 60 -3.97 10.12 26.81
N ILE A 61 -3.19 10.33 27.87
CA ILE A 61 -3.69 10.59 29.23
C ILE A 61 -3.74 12.10 29.48
N ASP A 62 -2.73 12.82 29.03
CA ASP A 62 -2.60 14.27 29.04
C ASP A 62 -1.82 14.74 27.79
N GLU A 63 -1.56 16.04 27.67
CA GLU A 63 -0.89 16.64 26.49
C GLU A 63 0.50 16.05 26.19
N ASN A 64 1.19 15.47 27.17
CA ASN A 64 2.58 14.99 27.03
C ASN A 64 2.77 13.49 27.32
N THR A 65 1.73 12.80 27.79
CA THR A 65 1.83 11.41 28.26
C THR A 65 0.93 10.49 27.47
N GLU A 66 1.56 9.58 26.72
CA GLU A 66 0.89 8.45 26.06
C GLU A 66 1.10 7.17 26.87
N LYS A 67 0.06 6.33 26.95
CA LYS A 67 0.18 4.99 27.53
C LYS A 67 -0.24 3.93 26.52
N GLU A 68 0.49 2.83 26.49
CA GLU A 68 0.21 1.70 25.61
C GLU A 68 -1.04 0.93 26.05
N LEU A 69 -1.85 0.52 25.08
CA LEU A 69 -3.00 -0.35 25.26
C LEU A 69 -2.58 -1.81 25.06
N THR A 70 -3.04 -2.67 25.94
CA THR A 70 -2.84 -4.11 25.79
C THR A 70 -3.80 -4.65 24.74
N LEU A 71 -3.27 -5.41 23.79
CA LEU A 71 -4.05 -6.01 22.71
C LEU A 71 -4.41 -7.46 23.03
N PHE A 72 -5.63 -7.88 22.72
CA PHE A 72 -6.07 -9.29 22.85
C PHE A 72 -6.77 -9.75 21.58
N THR A 73 -6.33 -10.86 20.99
CA THR A 73 -6.97 -11.38 19.78
C THR A 73 -8.18 -12.24 20.11
N LEU A 74 -9.07 -12.44 19.15
CA LEU A 74 -10.07 -13.50 19.26
C LEU A 74 -9.41 -14.89 19.32
N LYS A 75 -10.13 -15.86 19.88
CA LYS A 75 -9.74 -17.27 19.85
C LYS A 75 -9.84 -17.84 18.42
N GLU A 76 -8.87 -18.65 18.04
CA GLU A 76 -8.77 -19.24 16.69
C GLU A 76 -9.83 -20.32 16.43
N ASP A 77 -10.28 -21.00 17.48
CA ASP A 77 -11.14 -22.19 17.43
C ASP A 77 -12.65 -21.88 17.42
N LEU A 78 -13.03 -20.60 17.44
CA LEU A 78 -14.40 -20.15 17.31
C LEU A 78 -14.96 -20.55 15.93
N ASN A 79 -16.11 -21.22 15.93
CA ASN A 79 -16.77 -21.72 14.72
C ASN A 79 -17.93 -20.83 14.23
N GLU A 80 -18.26 -19.79 14.98
CA GLU A 80 -19.35 -18.85 14.71
C GLU A 80 -18.89 -17.41 14.96
N ALA A 81 -19.72 -16.44 14.55
CA ALA A 81 -19.47 -15.03 14.83
C ALA A 81 -19.44 -14.80 16.34
N PRO A 82 -18.35 -14.28 16.91
CA PRO A 82 -18.27 -14.03 18.34
C PRO A 82 -19.12 -12.81 18.69
N ASP A 83 -19.81 -12.94 19.83
CA ASP A 83 -20.30 -11.78 20.55
C ASP A 83 -19.10 -11.02 21.14
N LEU A 84 -18.77 -9.88 20.53
CA LEU A 84 -17.62 -9.05 20.90
C LEU A 84 -17.76 -8.42 22.30
N ALA A 85 -18.94 -8.51 22.93
CA ALA A 85 -19.14 -8.07 24.31
C ALA A 85 -18.67 -9.10 25.35
N LYS A 86 -18.45 -10.35 24.94
CA LYS A 86 -18.05 -11.43 25.85
C LYS A 86 -16.55 -11.65 25.85
N LYS A 87 -15.91 -11.43 26.99
CA LYS A 87 -14.45 -11.55 27.11
C LYS A 87 -13.94 -12.98 26.88
N ASP A 88 -14.78 -14.01 27.12
CA ASP A 88 -14.41 -15.41 26.92
C ASP A 88 -14.10 -15.77 25.46
N LYS A 89 -14.47 -14.89 24.52
CA LYS A 89 -14.16 -15.03 23.08
C LYS A 89 -12.74 -14.59 22.73
N PHE A 90 -12.08 -13.85 23.60
CA PHE A 90 -10.72 -13.37 23.41
C PHE A 90 -9.70 -14.30 24.08
N ASN A 91 -8.48 -14.31 23.56
CA ASN A 91 -7.35 -14.98 24.17
C ASN A 91 -6.88 -14.24 25.43
N THR A 92 -6.32 -14.98 26.38
CA THR A 92 -5.65 -14.40 27.55
C THR A 92 -4.21 -13.98 27.24
N THR A 93 -3.64 -14.49 26.15
CA THR A 93 -2.33 -14.08 25.63
C THR A 93 -2.39 -12.66 25.07
N LYS A 94 -1.46 -11.82 25.52
CA LYS A 94 -1.33 -10.44 25.07
C LYS A 94 -0.68 -10.36 23.70
N GLY A 95 -1.09 -9.37 22.92
CA GLY A 95 -0.51 -8.99 21.64
C GLY A 95 -1.42 -9.30 20.46
N TYR A 96 -1.22 -8.56 19.37
CA TYR A 96 -1.84 -8.79 18.08
C TYR A 96 -0.74 -8.72 17.02
N ILE A 97 -0.46 -9.86 16.38
CA ILE A 97 0.62 -9.98 15.38
C ILE A 97 -0.02 -10.47 14.07
N PRO A 98 -0.67 -9.57 13.31
CA PRO A 98 -1.25 -9.92 12.03
C PRO A 98 -0.16 -10.23 11.01
N VAL A 99 -0.42 -11.22 10.17
CA VAL A 99 0.33 -11.47 8.94
C VAL A 99 -0.46 -10.83 7.80
N TYR A 100 0.23 -10.17 6.87
CA TYR A 100 -0.41 -9.54 5.72
C TYR A 100 -0.05 -10.28 4.43
N ASN A 101 -1.06 -10.43 3.58
CA ASN A 101 -0.92 -11.01 2.26
C ASN A 101 -0.05 -10.12 1.38
N ARG A 102 0.74 -10.75 0.52
CA ARG A 102 1.45 -10.06 -0.56
C ARG A 102 0.43 -9.48 -1.53
N ASN A 103 0.70 -8.29 -2.05
CA ASN A 103 -0.12 -7.70 -3.09
C ASN A 103 0.42 -8.14 -4.45
N TYR A 104 -0.27 -9.05 -5.11
CA TYR A 104 0.10 -9.38 -6.49
C TYR A 104 -0.57 -8.44 -7.47
N THR A 105 -1.76 -7.89 -7.18
CA THR A 105 -2.61 -7.20 -8.17
C THR A 105 -2.39 -5.69 -8.26
N GLY A 106 -1.25 -5.16 -7.80
CA GLY A 106 -1.01 -3.72 -7.85
C GLY A 106 -0.87 -3.22 -9.29
N PHE A 107 -1.41 -2.05 -9.57
CA PHE A 107 -1.24 -1.38 -10.86
C PHE A 107 -0.87 0.09 -10.64
N SER A 108 0.08 0.56 -11.45
CA SER A 108 0.52 1.94 -11.48
C SER A 108 0.49 2.48 -12.90
N GLY A 109 0.15 3.76 -13.01
CA GLY A 109 0.28 4.52 -14.24
C GLY A 109 1.21 5.70 -14.02
N ALA A 110 1.97 6.08 -15.04
CA ALA A 110 2.81 7.27 -14.96
C ALA A 110 2.83 8.07 -16.26
N VAL A 111 3.14 9.34 -16.10
CA VAL A 111 3.46 10.27 -17.20
C VAL A 111 4.79 10.93 -16.88
N GLY A 112 5.60 11.19 -17.90
CA GLY A 112 6.91 11.77 -17.67
C GLY A 112 7.55 12.35 -18.91
N TYR A 113 8.78 12.82 -18.73
CA TYR A 113 9.66 13.29 -19.79
C TYR A 113 11.01 12.61 -19.65
N SER A 114 11.59 12.18 -20.77
CA SER A 114 12.91 11.55 -20.86
C SER A 114 13.79 12.36 -21.80
N GLY A 115 15.09 12.50 -21.50
CA GLY A 115 16.05 13.14 -22.38
C GLY A 115 17.47 13.12 -21.81
N GLY A 116 18.46 12.78 -22.65
CA GLY A 116 19.88 12.78 -22.26
C GLY A 116 20.18 11.89 -21.05
N GLY A 117 19.51 10.72 -20.96
CA GLY A 117 19.62 9.79 -19.83
C GLY A 117 18.85 10.22 -18.56
N LEU A 118 18.41 11.47 -18.44
CA LEU A 118 17.57 11.91 -17.31
C LEU A 118 16.09 11.70 -17.63
N ARG A 119 15.34 11.25 -16.63
CA ARG A 119 13.90 11.03 -16.75
C ARG A 119 13.17 11.50 -15.50
N VAL A 120 12.11 12.29 -15.68
CA VAL A 120 11.22 12.72 -14.59
C VAL A 120 9.85 12.09 -14.82
N GLU A 121 9.29 11.50 -13.76
CA GLU A 121 8.08 10.69 -13.83
C GLU A 121 7.12 11.05 -12.70
N LEU A 122 5.87 11.32 -13.02
CA LEU A 122 4.77 11.39 -12.05
C LEU A 122 4.02 10.06 -12.09
N GLU A 123 4.15 9.27 -11.03
CA GLU A 123 3.54 7.94 -10.87
C GLU A 123 2.35 7.99 -9.91
N GLY A 124 1.20 7.50 -10.35
CA GLY A 124 0.05 7.20 -9.50
C GLY A 124 -0.10 5.69 -9.30
N ALA A 125 -0.32 5.26 -8.05
CA ALA A 125 -0.44 3.85 -7.70
C ALA A 125 -1.57 3.58 -6.69
N PHE A 126 -2.13 2.38 -6.76
CA PHE A 126 -3.00 1.83 -5.73
C PHE A 126 -2.45 0.50 -5.22
N THR A 127 -2.19 0.43 -3.92
CA THR A 127 -1.64 -0.76 -3.25
C THR A 127 -2.52 -1.16 -2.07
N ARG A 128 -2.78 -2.46 -1.94
CA ARG A 128 -3.57 -3.04 -0.85
C ARG A 128 -2.93 -4.30 -0.32
N PHE A 129 -2.76 -4.38 0.99
CA PHE A 129 -2.37 -5.57 1.72
C PHE A 129 -3.50 -5.99 2.65
N ASP A 130 -4.02 -7.19 2.44
CA ASP A 130 -5.07 -7.75 3.28
C ASP A 130 -4.49 -8.56 4.44
N VAL A 131 -5.26 -8.75 5.51
CA VAL A 131 -4.83 -9.59 6.65
C VAL A 131 -5.00 -11.06 6.26
N ASP A 132 -3.99 -11.87 6.53
CA ASP A 132 -4.01 -13.31 6.33
C ASP A 132 -4.92 -13.97 7.38
N LYS A 133 -5.73 -14.94 6.95
CA LYS A 133 -6.69 -15.66 7.81
C LYS A 133 -6.00 -16.44 8.94
N GLN A 134 -4.74 -16.81 8.76
CA GLN A 134 -3.94 -17.64 9.65
C GLN A 134 -4.71 -18.93 10.02
N LYS A 135 -4.78 -19.24 11.32
CA LYS A 135 -5.41 -20.46 11.85
C LYS A 135 -6.88 -20.30 12.24
N TYR A 136 -7.45 -19.10 12.07
CA TYR A 136 -8.81 -18.82 12.51
C TYR A 136 -9.83 -19.62 11.70
N LYS A 137 -10.75 -20.33 12.36
CA LYS A 137 -11.74 -21.16 11.68
C LYS A 137 -12.85 -20.32 11.04
N TYR A 138 -13.50 -19.48 11.84
CA TYR A 138 -14.57 -18.58 11.38
C TYR A 138 -14.03 -17.42 10.53
N GLN A 139 -14.84 -16.95 9.58
CA GLN A 139 -14.45 -15.87 8.68
C GLN A 139 -14.25 -14.57 9.46
N ASP A 140 -13.26 -13.77 9.04
CA ASP A 140 -12.92 -12.45 9.60
C ASP A 140 -12.49 -12.36 11.08
N ASN A 141 -12.56 -13.42 11.89
CA ASN A 141 -12.13 -13.35 13.30
C ASN A 141 -10.65 -12.92 13.48
N HIS A 142 -9.77 -13.31 12.57
CA HIS A 142 -8.37 -12.88 12.52
C HIS A 142 -8.17 -11.36 12.41
N ARG A 143 -9.22 -10.61 12.04
CA ARG A 143 -9.21 -9.16 11.89
C ARG A 143 -9.55 -8.44 13.18
N TYR A 144 -10.25 -9.06 14.13
CA TYR A 144 -10.71 -8.39 15.33
C TYR A 144 -9.77 -8.61 16.51
N PHE A 145 -9.54 -7.54 17.26
CA PHE A 145 -8.77 -7.57 18.50
C PHE A 145 -9.29 -6.50 19.46
N ALA A 146 -9.23 -6.81 20.76
CA ALA A 146 -9.60 -5.90 21.81
C ALA A 146 -8.42 -5.02 22.24
N LEU A 147 -8.73 -3.80 22.67
CA LEU A 147 -7.81 -2.84 23.28
C LEU A 147 -8.18 -2.62 24.73
N CYS A 148 -7.23 -2.83 25.65
CA CYS A 148 -7.44 -2.68 27.09
C CYS A 148 -6.49 -1.64 27.68
N LYS A 149 -6.99 -0.80 28.59
CA LYS A 149 -6.15 0.12 29.39
C LYS A 149 -5.31 -0.62 30.45
N GLY A 150 -5.71 -1.84 30.81
CA GLY A 150 -5.06 -2.70 31.79
C GLY A 150 -4.40 -3.94 31.16
N ASP A 151 -3.80 -4.75 32.02
CA ASP A 151 -3.09 -5.98 31.63
C ASP A 151 -4.01 -7.19 31.43
N THR A 152 -5.29 -7.08 31.78
CA THR A 152 -6.28 -8.15 31.70
C THR A 152 -7.64 -7.59 31.28
N MET A 153 -8.45 -8.43 30.62
CA MET A 153 -9.83 -8.08 30.27
C MET A 153 -10.77 -8.28 31.47
N GLU A 154 -11.50 -7.23 31.84
CA GLU A 154 -12.52 -7.24 32.89
C GLU A 154 -13.94 -7.34 32.32
N ASN A 155 -14.87 -7.92 33.11
CA ASN A 155 -16.35 -7.97 33.04
C ASN A 155 -17.08 -7.74 31.70
N ASP A 156 -18.13 -8.55 31.45
CA ASP A 156 -18.92 -8.49 30.20
C ASP A 156 -20.01 -7.38 30.18
N THR A 157 -20.30 -6.72 31.31
CA THR A 157 -21.36 -5.68 31.42
C THR A 157 -20.85 -4.31 31.84
N ASN A 158 -19.59 -4.21 32.25
CA ASN A 158 -18.91 -2.97 32.64
C ASN A 158 -17.39 -3.23 32.57
N GLY A 159 -16.89 -3.36 31.34
CA GLY A 159 -15.53 -3.83 31.10
C GLY A 159 -14.56 -2.69 30.86
N ASN A 160 -13.34 -3.06 30.52
CA ASN A 160 -12.20 -2.16 30.35
C ASN A 160 -11.62 -2.19 28.93
N TYR A 161 -12.41 -2.66 27.96
CA TYR A 161 -11.94 -2.89 26.61
C TYR A 161 -12.89 -2.36 25.54
N VAL A 162 -12.30 -2.03 24.40
CA VAL A 162 -12.98 -1.73 23.15
C VAL A 162 -12.46 -2.67 22.08
N VAL A 163 -13.12 -2.74 20.92
CA VAL A 163 -12.71 -3.65 19.84
C VAL A 163 -12.39 -2.85 18.58
N ILE A 164 -11.31 -3.24 17.89
CA ILE A 164 -10.96 -2.72 16.57
C ILE A 164 -10.99 -3.87 15.56
N LYS A 165 -11.35 -3.53 14.33
CA LYS A 165 -11.24 -4.42 13.17
C LYS A 165 -10.11 -3.97 12.25
N ASN A 166 -9.24 -4.90 11.88
CA ASN A 166 -8.18 -4.72 10.90
C ASN A 166 -8.67 -5.03 9.48
N GLU A 167 -8.95 -3.99 8.71
CA GLU A 167 -9.38 -4.07 7.31
C GLU A 167 -8.21 -4.23 6.31
N GLY A 168 -7.00 -4.43 6.83
CA GLY A 168 -5.77 -4.40 6.06
C GLY A 168 -5.18 -3.00 5.94
N PHE A 169 -4.11 -2.90 5.16
CA PHE A 169 -3.46 -1.64 4.82
C PHE A 169 -3.73 -1.29 3.36
N ARG A 170 -4.12 -0.04 3.10
CA ARG A 170 -4.35 0.46 1.73
C ARG A 170 -3.66 1.80 1.56
N VAL A 171 -3.12 2.04 0.38
CA VAL A 171 -2.54 3.33 0.02
C VAL A 171 -2.88 3.68 -1.43
N ILE A 172 -3.34 4.91 -1.63
CA ILE A 172 -3.38 5.57 -2.93
C ILE A 172 -2.25 6.60 -2.92
N SER A 173 -1.28 6.44 -3.80
CA SER A 173 -0.08 7.29 -3.81
C SER A 173 0.08 8.08 -5.11
N LEU A 174 0.72 9.23 -4.97
CA LEU A 174 1.21 10.06 -6.07
C LEU A 174 2.67 10.40 -5.78
N ILE A 175 3.58 9.94 -6.63
CA ILE A 175 5.03 10.01 -6.41
C ILE A 175 5.70 10.67 -7.62
N LEU A 176 6.53 11.67 -7.36
CA LEU A 176 7.44 12.24 -8.35
C LEU A 176 8.77 11.50 -8.27
N ASN A 177 9.13 10.76 -9.33
CA ASN A 177 10.40 10.07 -9.46
C ASN A 177 11.35 10.88 -10.36
N ALA A 178 12.61 10.99 -9.93
CA ALA A 178 13.74 11.35 -10.77
C ALA A 178 14.55 10.09 -11.06
N CYS A 179 14.80 9.82 -12.33
CA CYS A 179 15.41 8.61 -12.84
C CYS A 179 16.61 8.94 -13.72
N TYR A 180 17.58 8.04 -13.73
CA TYR A 180 18.69 8.04 -14.64
C TYR A 180 18.71 6.72 -15.40
N ASP A 181 18.54 6.81 -16.72
CA ASP A 181 18.60 5.74 -17.69
C ASP A 181 20.00 5.73 -18.33
N MET A 182 20.77 4.67 -18.08
CA MET A 182 22.09 4.46 -18.66
C MET A 182 21.94 3.99 -20.10
N ILE A 183 22.14 4.90 -21.05
CA ILE A 183 22.12 4.58 -22.48
C ILE A 183 23.48 4.02 -22.86
N ILE A 184 23.52 2.74 -23.25
CA ILE A 184 24.75 2.06 -23.69
C ILE A 184 24.70 1.97 -25.22
N SER A 185 25.69 2.58 -25.89
CA SER A 185 25.79 2.52 -27.35
C SER A 185 25.78 1.08 -27.85
N ASN A 186 25.02 0.81 -28.92
CA ASN A 186 24.86 -0.51 -29.55
C ASN A 186 24.21 -1.60 -28.67
N SER A 187 23.44 -1.23 -27.64
CA SER A 187 22.68 -2.17 -26.80
C SER A 187 21.21 -1.78 -26.75
N SER A 188 20.31 -2.77 -26.83
CA SER A 188 18.87 -2.57 -26.60
C SER A 188 18.50 -2.51 -25.11
N LEU A 189 19.46 -2.75 -24.22
CA LEU A 189 19.29 -2.81 -22.77
C LEU A 189 19.70 -1.48 -22.12
N VAL A 190 18.80 -0.96 -21.29
CA VAL A 190 18.88 0.37 -20.66
C VAL A 190 18.77 0.20 -19.14
N PRO A 191 19.89 0.07 -18.40
CA PRO A 191 19.84 0.07 -16.95
C PRO A 191 19.27 1.39 -16.42
N SER A 192 18.49 1.32 -15.34
CA SER A 192 17.85 2.49 -14.76
C SER A 192 17.88 2.49 -13.24
N ALA A 193 18.03 3.68 -12.68
CA ALA A 193 17.91 3.94 -11.26
C ALA A 193 17.01 5.14 -11.02
N CYS A 194 16.14 5.07 -10.02
CA CYS A 194 15.22 6.15 -9.67
C CYS A 194 15.18 6.38 -8.16
N ILE A 195 14.96 7.64 -7.80
CA ILE A 195 14.55 8.06 -6.46
C ILE A 195 13.29 8.91 -6.59
N GLY A 196 12.35 8.76 -5.66
CA GLY A 196 11.08 9.45 -5.71
C GLY A 196 10.59 9.88 -4.34
N ILE A 197 9.85 10.97 -4.35
CA ILE A 197 9.16 11.52 -3.20
C ILE A 197 7.71 11.80 -3.57
N GLY A 198 6.80 11.52 -2.65
CA GLY A 198 5.39 11.67 -2.90
C GLY A 198 4.57 11.74 -1.63
N GLN A 199 3.26 11.73 -1.82
CA GLN A 199 2.29 11.60 -0.75
C GLN A 199 1.36 10.44 -1.05
N GLY A 200 0.83 9.82 0.00
CA GLY A 200 -0.21 8.83 -0.12
C GLY A 200 -1.28 9.01 0.93
N ILE A 201 -2.52 8.80 0.50
CA ILE A 201 -3.66 8.65 1.40
C ILE A 201 -3.67 7.19 1.83
N THR A 202 -3.45 6.95 3.12
CA THR A 202 -3.40 5.63 3.71
C THR A 202 -4.67 5.35 4.49
N SER A 203 -5.12 4.10 4.45
CA SER A 203 -6.24 3.60 5.26
C SER A 203 -5.76 2.41 6.07
N PHE A 204 -5.87 2.52 7.40
CA PHE A 204 -5.45 1.50 8.35
C PHE A 204 -6.32 1.53 9.61
N LEU A 205 -6.78 0.36 10.08
CA LEU A 205 -7.69 0.23 11.24
C LEU A 205 -8.91 1.18 11.18
N GLY A 206 -9.43 1.42 9.98
CA GLY A 206 -10.53 2.33 9.69
C GLY A 206 -10.18 3.82 9.72
N GLY A 207 -8.99 4.20 10.20
CA GLY A 207 -8.49 5.57 10.13
C GLY A 207 -7.88 5.88 8.76
N THR A 208 -8.04 7.13 8.30
CA THR A 208 -7.45 7.63 7.06
C THR A 208 -6.49 8.77 7.36
N ASN A 209 -5.23 8.64 6.93
CA ASN A 209 -4.19 9.62 7.19
C ASN A 209 -3.41 9.91 5.89
N ILE A 210 -2.70 11.05 5.84
CA ILE A 210 -1.82 11.39 4.73
C ILE A 210 -0.39 11.18 5.19
N HIS A 211 0.37 10.41 4.42
CA HIS A 211 1.77 10.11 4.72
C HIS A 211 2.69 10.52 3.59
N THR A 212 3.91 10.91 3.93
CA THR A 212 4.96 11.18 2.94
C THR A 212 5.62 9.85 2.56
N ILE A 213 5.79 9.63 1.26
CA ILE A 213 6.31 8.37 0.72
C ILE A 213 7.62 8.64 -0.01
N PHE A 214 8.62 7.80 0.24
CA PHE A 214 9.88 7.76 -0.50
C PHE A 214 9.97 6.44 -1.26
N LYS A 215 10.31 6.49 -2.55
CA LYS A 215 10.47 5.31 -3.40
C LYS A 215 11.87 5.29 -4.00
N ALA A 216 12.51 4.15 -4.00
CA ALA A 216 13.76 3.91 -4.73
C ALA A 216 13.56 2.74 -5.68
N LYS A 217 13.94 2.89 -6.94
CA LYS A 217 13.80 1.85 -7.97
C LYS A 217 15.15 1.56 -8.62
N LEU A 218 15.40 0.31 -8.94
CA LEU A 218 16.55 -0.13 -9.74
C LEU A 218 16.08 -1.20 -10.71
N GLY A 219 16.48 -1.10 -11.97
CA GLY A 219 16.07 -2.09 -12.94
C GLY A 219 16.61 -1.89 -14.34
N LEU A 220 15.94 -2.50 -15.30
CA LEU A 220 16.38 -2.66 -16.68
C LEU A 220 15.21 -2.38 -17.63
N GLY A 221 15.45 -1.55 -18.63
CA GLY A 221 14.59 -1.38 -19.79
C GLY A 221 15.14 -2.14 -21.00
N PHE A 222 14.24 -2.61 -21.86
CA PHE A 222 14.53 -3.24 -23.14
C PHE A 222 13.75 -2.51 -24.23
N LEU A 223 14.48 -1.94 -25.20
CA LEU A 223 13.92 -1.28 -26.37
C LEU A 223 13.30 -2.33 -27.30
N ILE A 224 11.98 -2.34 -27.42
CA ILE A 224 11.26 -3.17 -28.41
C ILE A 224 11.17 -2.42 -29.75
N SER A 225 10.97 -1.12 -29.69
CA SER A 225 10.99 -0.20 -30.83
C SER A 225 11.52 1.16 -30.35
N PRO A 226 11.83 2.11 -31.26
CA PRO A 226 12.30 3.44 -30.87
C PRO A 226 11.37 4.16 -29.88
N LYS A 227 10.07 3.87 -29.92
CA LYS A 227 9.05 4.50 -29.07
C LYS A 227 8.50 3.60 -27.96
N THR A 228 8.94 2.34 -27.86
CA THR A 228 8.37 1.37 -26.89
C THR A 228 9.47 0.66 -26.11
N ILE A 229 9.40 0.76 -24.79
CA ILE A 229 10.32 0.11 -23.86
C ILE A 229 9.52 -0.81 -22.93
N VAL A 230 9.92 -2.07 -22.83
CA VAL A 230 9.55 -2.95 -21.70
C VAL A 230 10.54 -2.71 -20.59
N PHE A 231 10.08 -2.59 -19.35
CA PHE A 231 10.98 -2.46 -18.21
C PHE A 231 10.60 -3.40 -17.09
N ALA A 232 11.61 -3.77 -16.31
CA ALA A 232 11.46 -4.51 -15.06
C ALA A 232 12.33 -3.85 -13.99
N ASN A 233 11.73 -3.43 -12.88
CA ASN A 233 12.44 -2.81 -11.77
C ASN A 233 12.13 -3.53 -10.45
N GLY A 234 13.13 -3.65 -9.59
CA GLY A 234 12.92 -3.83 -8.15
C GLY A 234 12.81 -2.47 -7.48
N TYR A 235 11.99 -2.36 -6.45
CA TYR A 235 11.87 -1.13 -5.68
C TYR A 235 11.69 -1.36 -4.19
N TYR A 236 11.99 -0.31 -3.44
CA TYR A 236 11.68 -0.19 -2.02
C TYR A 236 10.91 1.10 -1.80
N VAL A 237 9.84 1.00 -1.02
CA VAL A 237 9.00 2.12 -0.61
C VAL A 237 9.08 2.25 0.90
N LYS A 238 9.39 3.46 1.34
CA LYS A 238 9.44 3.85 2.74
C LYS A 238 8.38 4.89 3.02
N MET A 239 7.60 4.66 4.06
CA MET A 239 6.62 5.62 4.52
C MET A 239 7.16 6.39 5.71
N LYS A 240 7.15 7.72 5.61
CA LYS A 240 7.51 8.61 6.70
C LYS A 240 6.25 8.91 7.51
N ASP A 241 6.45 8.95 8.83
CA ASP A 241 5.42 9.04 9.85
C ASP A 241 4.63 7.72 9.95
N ASN A 242 4.55 7.18 11.15
CA ASN A 242 4.00 5.85 11.39
C ASN A 242 2.79 5.87 12.31
N SER A 243 2.30 7.06 12.66
CA SER A 243 1.11 7.24 13.47
C SER A 243 -0.14 7.25 12.58
N PHE A 244 -1.17 6.59 13.07
CA PHE A 244 -2.51 6.58 12.52
C PHE A 244 -3.47 7.02 13.61
N SER A 245 -4.09 8.16 13.38
CA SER A 245 -5.10 8.72 14.25
C SER A 245 -6.51 8.39 13.73
N ASN A 246 -7.52 8.72 14.52
CA ASN A 246 -8.94 8.60 14.17
C ASN A 246 -9.31 7.15 13.78
N LEU A 247 -8.86 6.18 14.58
CA LEU A 247 -9.11 4.77 14.35
C LEU A 247 -10.61 4.44 14.55
N SER A 248 -11.11 3.46 13.79
CA SER A 248 -12.49 3.01 13.93
C SER A 248 -12.64 2.06 15.12
N VAL A 249 -13.03 2.61 16.27
CA VAL A 249 -13.25 1.87 17.51
C VAL A 249 -14.71 1.43 17.65
N GLN A 250 -14.91 0.17 18.01
CA GLN A 250 -16.22 -0.39 18.37
C GLN A 250 -16.34 -0.50 19.89
N TYR A 251 -17.50 -0.10 20.41
CA TYR A 251 -17.81 -0.15 21.83
C TYR A 251 -18.87 -1.24 22.07
N PRO A 252 -18.48 -2.53 22.14
CA PRO A 252 -19.42 -3.62 22.38
C PRO A 252 -19.99 -3.60 23.80
N ILE A 253 -19.30 -2.95 24.74
CA ILE A 253 -19.69 -2.78 26.14
C ILE A 253 -19.45 -1.35 26.61
N GLU A 254 -20.18 -0.92 27.64
CA GLU A 254 -19.87 0.33 28.32
C GLU A 254 -18.57 0.21 29.12
N LEU A 255 -17.71 1.23 29.00
CA LEU A 255 -16.47 1.29 29.78
C LEU A 255 -16.77 1.65 31.23
N LYS A 256 -16.19 0.87 32.15
CA LYS A 256 -16.32 1.01 33.61
C LYS A 256 -15.82 2.37 34.11
N ASP A 257 -14.63 2.77 33.68
CA ASP A 257 -13.95 3.97 34.14
C ASP A 257 -14.02 5.08 33.09
N ALA A 258 -14.23 6.32 33.55
CA ALA A 258 -14.09 7.49 32.69
C ALA A 258 -12.63 7.64 32.18
N PRO A 259 -12.41 8.16 30.96
CA PRO A 259 -13.41 8.50 29.95
C PRO A 259 -14.03 7.26 29.30
N LYS A 260 -15.36 7.31 29.07
CA LYS A 260 -16.14 6.28 28.38
C LYS A 260 -15.93 6.24 26.85
N HIS A 261 -15.04 7.09 26.36
CA HIS A 261 -14.55 7.11 25.00
C HIS A 261 -13.02 7.09 25.03
N ILE A 262 -12.40 6.41 24.07
CA ILE A 262 -10.96 6.43 23.87
C ILE A 262 -10.64 6.89 22.45
N GLU A 263 -9.56 7.66 22.32
CA GLU A 263 -9.02 8.11 21.04
C GLU A 263 -7.62 7.50 20.85
N PRO A 264 -7.56 6.22 20.44
CA PRO A 264 -6.29 5.54 20.29
C PRO A 264 -5.52 6.03 19.06
N ILE A 265 -4.20 6.04 19.18
CA ILE A 265 -3.24 6.30 18.10
C ILE A 265 -2.47 5.00 17.86
N ALA A 266 -2.51 4.51 16.62
CA ALA A 266 -1.76 3.32 16.22
C ALA A 266 -0.41 3.72 15.63
N TYR A 267 0.66 3.08 16.09
CA TYR A 267 2.01 3.21 15.58
C TYR A 267 2.36 1.96 14.76
N PHE A 268 2.62 2.17 13.47
CA PHE A 268 2.77 1.10 12.47
C PHE A 268 3.62 1.57 11.27
N ASN A 269 4.78 0.96 11.06
CA ASN A 269 5.60 1.23 9.88
C ASN A 269 5.11 0.35 8.73
N ALA A 270 4.66 0.97 7.63
CA ALA A 270 4.09 0.28 6.48
C ALA A 270 5.05 0.25 5.26
N ASP A 271 6.34 -0.01 5.50
CA ASP A 271 7.32 -0.13 4.43
C ASP A 271 7.09 -1.41 3.59
N ASN A 272 7.48 -1.39 2.32
CA ASN A 272 7.40 -2.56 1.45
C ASN A 272 8.51 -2.61 0.41
N TYR A 273 8.85 -3.84 0.02
CA TYR A 273 9.64 -4.12 -1.18
C TYR A 273 8.69 -4.49 -2.31
N GLY A 274 9.10 -4.29 -3.55
CA GLY A 274 8.32 -4.79 -4.66
C GLY A 274 9.10 -4.93 -5.95
N ALA A 275 8.43 -5.48 -6.93
CA ALA A 275 8.90 -5.55 -8.30
C ALA A 275 7.81 -4.98 -9.22
N GLU A 276 8.22 -4.25 -10.25
CA GLU A 276 7.34 -3.73 -11.30
C GLU A 276 7.79 -4.27 -12.66
N ILE A 277 6.83 -4.65 -13.48
CA ILE A 277 7.02 -4.93 -14.90
C ILE A 277 6.02 -4.12 -15.70
N GLY A 278 6.48 -3.45 -16.75
CA GLY A 278 5.62 -2.54 -17.49
C GLY A 278 6.11 -2.15 -18.87
N LEU A 279 5.29 -1.32 -19.49
CA LEU A 279 5.51 -0.73 -20.80
C LEU A 279 5.59 0.78 -20.68
N ARG A 280 6.50 1.37 -21.44
CA ARG A 280 6.67 2.80 -21.60
C ARG A 280 6.56 3.16 -23.08
N PHE A 281 5.77 4.17 -23.39
CA PHE A 281 5.52 4.66 -24.74
C PHE A 281 5.95 6.12 -24.84
N ILE A 282 6.95 6.39 -25.68
CA ILE A 282 7.42 7.74 -26.00
C ILE A 282 6.47 8.32 -27.07
N LEU A 283 6.00 9.54 -26.85
CA LEU A 283 5.02 10.24 -27.70
C LEU A 283 5.72 10.90 -28.88
#